data_AF-A0A2B9DLZ7-F1
#
_entry.id   AF-A0A2B9DLZ7-F1
#
_cell.length_a   1.000
_cell.length_b   1.000
_cell.length_c   1.000
_cell.angle_alpha   90.00
_cell.angle_beta   90.00
_cell.angle_gamma   90.00
#
_symmetry.space_group_name_H-M   'P 1'
#
loop_
_entity.id
_entity.type
_entity.pdbx_description
1 polymer ?
#
loop_
_entity_poly.entity_id
_entity_poly.type
_entity_poly.pdbx_seq_one_letter_code
_entity_poly.pdbx_strand_id
1 'polypeptide(L)'
;MLTKRQFERFASDKQCIERALAMWEDWISKKQAYTDDLAAEGTMYVVNHMTLRDYQVSLIFDFFDEYLTLLNHGEEQAEAFYKTIMRM
;
A
#
# COMPACT_ATOMS: atom_id res chain seq x y z
N MET A 1 -15.54 -15.42 14.36
CA MET A 1 -15.97 -15.87 13.02
C MET A 1 -16.37 -14.64 12.24
N LEU A 2 -15.69 -14.35 11.12
CA LEU A 2 -16.07 -13.21 10.27
C LEU A 2 -17.33 -13.56 9.48
N THR A 3 -18.22 -12.59 9.31
CA THR A 3 -19.37 -12.72 8.41
C THR A 3 -18.89 -12.74 6.95
N LYS A 4 -19.68 -13.31 6.04
CA LYS A 4 -19.37 -13.33 4.59
C LYS A 4 -19.02 -11.94 4.05
N ARG A 5 -19.77 -10.92 4.45
CA ARG A 5 -19.54 -9.51 4.08
C ARG A 5 -18.20 -8.97 4.59
N GLN A 6 -17.79 -9.36 5.79
CA GLN A 6 -16.49 -8.97 6.34
C GLN A 6 -15.36 -9.66 5.57
N PHE A 7 -15.48 -10.96 5.26
CA PHE A 7 -14.51 -11.67 4.43
C PHE A 7 -14.35 -11.05 3.04
N GLU A 8 -15.46 -10.74 2.35
CA GLU A 8 -15.44 -10.09 1.04
C GLU A 8 -14.79 -8.70 1.10
N ARG A 9 -15.04 -7.95 2.18
CA ARG A 9 -14.39 -6.65 2.40
C ARG A 9 -12.89 -6.82 2.62
N PHE A 10 -12.46 -7.74 3.49
CA PHE A 10 -11.05 -8.01 3.72
C PHE A 10 -10.32 -8.45 2.45
N ALA A 11 -10.91 -9.33 1.65
CA ALA A 11 -10.34 -9.74 0.37
C ALA A 11 -10.23 -8.56 -0.61
N SER A 12 -11.25 -7.71 -0.68
CA SER A 12 -11.24 -6.49 -1.49
C SER A 12 -10.17 -5.50 -1.03
N ASP A 13 -9.94 -5.39 0.26
CA ASP A 13 -8.98 -4.46 0.86
C ASP A 13 -7.55 -4.94 0.59
N LYS A 14 -7.29 -6.25 0.73
CA LYS A 14 -6.00 -6.86 0.34
C LYS A 14 -5.68 -6.63 -1.14
N GLN A 15 -6.62 -6.96 -2.03
CA GLN A 15 -6.41 -6.76 -3.46
C GLN A 15 -6.16 -5.29 -3.81
N CYS A 16 -6.78 -4.37 -3.07
CA CYS A 16 -6.52 -2.94 -3.21
C CYS A 16 -5.07 -2.58 -2.83
N ILE A 17 -4.61 -3.07 -1.69
CA ILE A 17 -3.24 -2.86 -1.19
C ILE A 17 -2.20 -3.47 -2.16
N GLU A 18 -2.40 -4.71 -2.61
CA GLU A 18 -1.50 -5.38 -3.55
C GLU A 18 -1.32 -4.57 -4.84
N ARG A 19 -2.44 -4.11 -5.43
CA ARG A 19 -2.41 -3.30 -6.65
C ARG A 19 -1.77 -1.94 -6.44
N ALA A 20 -2.03 -1.32 -5.29
CA ALA A 20 -1.47 -0.04 -4.93
C ALA A 20 0.05 -0.12 -4.77
N LEU A 21 0.53 -1.13 -4.02
CA LEU A 21 1.96 -1.36 -3.82
C LEU A 21 2.66 -1.66 -5.15
N ALA A 22 2.13 -2.57 -5.97
CA ALA A 22 2.72 -2.88 -7.27
C ALA A 22 2.81 -1.66 -8.21
N MET A 23 1.79 -0.79 -8.19
CA MET A 23 1.81 0.46 -8.97
C MET A 23 2.85 1.46 -8.42
N TRP A 24 2.96 1.57 -7.09
CA TRP A 24 3.95 2.41 -6.45
C TRP A 24 5.38 1.94 -6.77
N GLU A 25 5.64 0.64 -6.67
CA GLU A 25 6.94 0.01 -7.00
C GLU A 25 7.30 0.21 -8.48
N ASP A 26 6.36 0.02 -9.40
CA ASP A 26 6.57 0.31 -10.82
C ASP A 26 6.87 1.80 -11.05
N TRP A 27 6.19 2.71 -10.35
CA TRP A 27 6.44 4.14 -10.47
C TRP A 27 7.79 4.57 -9.89
N ILE A 28 8.15 4.06 -8.70
CA ILE A 28 9.40 4.42 -8.02
C ILE A 28 10.61 3.84 -8.74
N SER A 29 10.49 2.65 -9.34
CA SER A 29 11.55 2.02 -10.13
C SER A 29 11.97 2.84 -11.36
N LYS A 30 11.09 3.73 -11.83
CA LYS A 30 11.35 4.66 -12.95
C LYS A 30 12.05 5.95 -12.49
N LYS A 31 12.26 6.14 -11.19
CA LYS A 31 12.96 7.29 -10.63
C LYS A 31 14.45 7.00 -10.51
N GLN A 32 15.24 8.05 -10.65
CA GLN A 32 16.71 7.94 -10.69
C GLN A 32 17.32 7.61 -9.32
N ALA A 33 16.67 8.03 -8.24
CA ALA A 33 17.08 7.76 -6.86
C ALA A 33 15.85 7.68 -5.96
N TYR A 34 15.94 6.89 -4.89
CA TYR A 34 14.94 6.86 -3.84
C TYR A 34 15.14 8.05 -2.89
N THR A 35 14.05 8.73 -2.55
CA THR A 35 13.99 9.77 -1.49
C THR A 35 12.63 9.70 -0.83
N ASP A 36 12.52 10.14 0.42
CA ASP A 36 11.24 10.18 1.15
C ASP A 36 10.19 11.05 0.43
N ASP A 37 10.62 12.17 -0.16
CA ASP A 37 9.74 13.04 -0.95
C ASP A 37 9.18 12.31 -2.18
N LEU A 38 10.02 11.57 -2.90
CA LEU A 38 9.58 10.74 -4.03
C LEU A 38 8.68 9.60 -3.57
N ALA A 39 8.94 9.00 -2.41
CA ALA A 39 8.10 7.96 -1.85
C ALA A 39 6.68 8.47 -1.57
N ALA A 40 6.57 9.66 -0.96
CA ALA A 40 5.30 10.34 -0.71
C ALA A 40 4.59 10.77 -2.02
N GLU A 41 5.33 11.31 -2.99
CA GLU A 41 4.79 11.59 -4.33
C GLU A 41 4.26 10.33 -5.01
N GLY A 42 4.95 9.19 -4.84
CA GLY A 42 4.50 7.90 -5.34
C GLY A 42 3.16 7.49 -4.74
N THR A 43 2.93 7.70 -3.43
CA THR A 43 1.64 7.43 -2.79
C THR A 43 0.54 8.30 -3.41
N MET A 44 0.81 9.58 -3.64
CA MET A 44 -0.12 10.47 -4.32
C MET A 44 -0.39 10.05 -5.77
N TYR A 45 0.63 9.56 -6.48
CA TYR A 45 0.47 9.01 -7.81
C TYR A 45 -0.51 7.83 -7.82
N VAL A 46 -0.34 6.88 -6.89
CA VAL A 46 -1.24 5.72 -6.76
C VAL A 46 -2.68 6.14 -6.51
N VAL A 47 -2.92 7.01 -5.53
CA VAL A 47 -4.27 7.47 -5.17
C VAL A 47 -4.95 8.18 -6.35
N ASN A 48 -4.20 8.96 -7.13
CA ASN A 48 -4.73 9.68 -8.28
C ASN A 48 -5.01 8.80 -9.51
N HIS A 49 -4.32 7.65 -9.64
CA HIS A 49 -4.41 6.79 -10.83
C HIS A 49 -5.24 5.52 -10.61
N MET A 50 -5.56 5.19 -9.35
CA MET A 50 -6.46 4.08 -9.03
C MET A 50 -7.91 4.54 -8.89
N THR A 51 -8.84 3.76 -9.43
CA THR A 51 -10.26 3.90 -9.09
C THR A 51 -10.51 3.32 -7.70
N LEU A 52 -10.48 4.19 -6.70
CA LEU A 52 -10.67 3.86 -5.29
C LEU A 52 -12.06 4.32 -4.81
N ARG A 53 -12.65 3.58 -3.87
CA ARG A 53 -13.76 4.08 -3.04
C ARG A 53 -13.20 4.98 -1.93
N ASP A 54 -14.01 5.89 -1.40
CA ASP A 54 -13.60 6.82 -0.34
C ASP A 54 -12.86 6.13 0.82
N TYR A 55 -13.39 5.00 1.30
CA TYR A 55 -12.77 4.27 2.40
C TYR A 55 -11.45 3.59 1.99
N GLN A 56 -11.28 3.24 0.71
CA GLN A 56 -10.05 2.65 0.19
C GLN A 56 -8.96 3.71 0.04
N VAL A 57 -9.31 4.98 -0.18
CA VAL A 57 -8.34 6.08 -0.16
C VAL A 57 -7.70 6.16 1.23
N SER A 58 -8.50 6.17 2.30
CA SER A 58 -7.98 6.13 3.67
C SER A 58 -7.13 4.90 3.92
N LEU A 59 -7.60 3.71 3.51
CA LEU A 59 -6.84 2.46 3.64
C LEU A 59 -5.45 2.54 2.99
N ILE A 60 -5.37 3.12 1.79
CA ILE A 60 -4.11 3.26 1.05
C ILE A 60 -3.17 4.24 1.76
N PHE A 61 -3.68 5.36 2.25
CA PHE A 61 -2.87 6.29 3.03
C PHE A 61 -2.34 5.67 4.31
N ASP A 62 -3.20 5.02 5.11
CA ASP A 62 -2.80 4.34 6.35
C ASP A 62 -1.77 3.24 6.07
N PHE A 63 -1.93 2.49 4.98
CA PHE A 63 -0.97 1.47 4.56
C PHE A 63 0.39 2.06 4.20
N PHE A 64 0.42 3.10 3.35
CA PHE A 64 1.69 3.69 2.90
C PHE A 64 2.40 4.47 4.00
N ASP A 65 1.70 5.11 4.92
CA ASP A 65 2.33 5.80 6.06
C ASP A 65 3.18 4.84 6.90
N GLU A 66 2.61 3.68 7.28
CA GLU A 66 3.32 2.65 8.02
C GLU A 66 4.37 1.94 7.15
N TYR A 67 4.01 1.57 5.91
CA TYR A 67 4.93 0.85 5.02
C TYR A 67 6.20 1.66 4.73
N LEU A 68 6.08 2.95 4.42
CA LEU A 68 7.22 3.82 4.14
C LEU A 68 8.04 4.11 5.39
N THR A 69 7.40 4.26 6.55
CA THR A 69 8.09 4.38 7.84
C THR A 69 8.96 3.14 8.10
N LEU A 70 8.40 1.94 7.88
CA LEU A 70 9.14 0.69 8.03
C LEU A 70 10.23 0.53 6.97
N LEU A 71 10.00 0.98 5.74
CA LEU A 71 10.98 0.94 4.66
C LEU A 71 12.23 1.77 5.01
N ASN A 72 12.04 2.90 5.69
CA ASN A 72 13.14 3.72 6.22
C ASN A 72 13.92 3.06 7.36
N HIS A 73 13.34 2.07 8.03
CA HIS A 73 14.03 1.21 8.99
C HIS A 73 14.65 -0.04 8.36
N GLY A 74 14.24 -0.40 7.14
CA GLY A 74 14.80 -1.45 6.32
C GLY A 74 13.75 -2.19 5.48
N GLU A 75 14.18 -2.72 4.34
CA GLU A 75 13.29 -3.44 3.40
C GLU A 75 12.65 -4.68 4.05
N GLU A 76 13.38 -5.39 4.91
CA GLU A 76 12.87 -6.58 5.60
C GLU A 76 11.68 -6.26 6.52
N GLN A 77 11.70 -5.10 7.18
CA GLN A 77 10.64 -4.65 8.07
C GLN A 77 9.36 -4.32 7.28
N ALA A 78 9.51 -3.59 6.18
CA ALA A 78 8.39 -3.27 5.29
C ALA A 78 7.79 -4.52 4.65
N GLU A 79 8.64 -5.47 4.21
CA GLU A 79 8.20 -6.73 3.62
C GLU A 79 7.47 -7.62 4.65
N ALA A 80 7.97 -7.69 5.89
CA ALA A 80 7.33 -8.43 6.97
C ALA A 80 5.94 -7.87 7.31
N PHE A 81 5.80 -6.54 7.34
CA PHE A 81 4.52 -5.87 7.53
C PHE A 81 3.52 -6.20 6.42
N TYR A 82 3.93 -6.04 5.16
CA TYR A 82 3.09 -6.38 4.01
C TYR A 82 2.63 -7.85 4.04
N LYS A 83 3.57 -8.80 4.26
CA LYS A 83 3.25 -10.23 4.37
C LYS A 83 2.27 -10.52 5.50
N THR A 84 2.34 -9.77 6.60
CA THR A 84 1.42 -9.92 7.73
C THR A 84 0.01 -9.51 7.34
N ILE A 85 -0.17 -8.35 6.69
CA ILE A 85 -1.48 -7.92 6.18
C ILE A 85 -2.05 -8.96 5.21
N MET A 86 -1.22 -9.48 4.29
CA MET A 86 -1.68 -10.47 3.30
C MET A 86 -2.10 -11.81 3.92
N ARG A 87 -1.59 -12.17 5.10
CA ARG A 87 -1.94 -13.41 5.81
C ARG A 87 -3.19 -13.32 6.68
N MET A 88 -3.61 -12.12 7.10
CA MET A 88 -4.76 -11.89 8.00
C MET A 88 -6.12 -12.07 7.32
#